data_AF-A0A7R8WI17-F1
#
_entry.id   AF-A0A7R8WI17-F1
#
_cell.length_a   1.000
_cell.length_b   1.000
_cell.length_c   1.000
_cell.angle_alpha   90.00
_cell.angle_beta   90.00
_cell.angle_gamma   90.00
#
_symmetry.space_group_name_H-M   'P 1'
#
loop_
_entity.id
_entity.type
_entity.pdbx_description
1 polymer ?
#
loop_
_entity_poly.entity_id
_entity_poly.type
_entity_poly.pdbx_seq_one_letter_code
_entity_poly.pdbx_strand_id
1 'polypeptide(L)'
;MKFAEHLGAHITPEWRKQYIQYEEMKALLYACMEQAPSEEVEDAEAIKQHFGKFEEKFFKYCDKELLKINTFFAEKLAEANRRFSGLKSDLVNIRKDQEAKTGVRRYLPRSKQSDLKLAFSEFYLSLILLQNYQNLNFTGFRKILKKHDKLLRTDAGAKWREDYVETAPFNTNKDINKLISETEGLVTRELEDGDRGKAMKRLRVPPLGEKQSPWTTFKLGLFMGSFCVLSVVLAVSAVFVEGHDNWRIPVRLYRGPLMIIITTFLLGINIYGWRRAGVNHVLIFELDPRKHMSDQQLMEVAAFFGVLWTLSALLFVYSPELSMPKYCHPLILACCMLLFLLNPLKICLFEARMWFLRIMARIIAAPFCHVNFADFWLADQLNSLVPALLDIEYMICFYSTNHDWTAVTDGSKSCIDKEFIFRRPLIAILPAWFRFAQCLRRYR
;
A
#
# COMPACT_ATOMS: atom_id res chain seq x y z
N MET A 1 -12.06 4.66 26.37
CA MET A 1 -12.15 3.91 25.10
C MET A 1 -11.04 4.28 24.12
N LYS A 2 -10.82 5.56 23.80
CA LYS A 2 -9.91 6.02 22.71
C LYS A 2 -8.46 5.50 22.67
N PHE A 3 -7.84 5.06 23.76
CA PHE A 3 -6.41 4.70 23.71
C PHE A 3 -6.13 3.33 23.09
N ALA A 4 -6.97 2.32 23.31
CA ALA A 4 -6.76 1.01 22.71
C ALA A 4 -6.91 1.07 21.19
N GLU A 5 -7.92 1.80 20.70
CA GLU A 5 -8.09 2.14 19.29
C GLU A 5 -6.90 2.93 18.74
N HIS A 6 -6.43 3.95 19.49
CA HIS A 6 -5.26 4.73 19.11
C HIS A 6 -4.00 3.87 19.03
N LEU A 7 -3.75 2.99 20.00
CA LEU A 7 -2.62 2.08 20.01
C LEU A 7 -2.73 1.11 18.82
N GLY A 8 -3.89 0.48 18.62
CA GLY A 8 -4.13 -0.42 17.48
C GLY A 8 -3.92 0.24 16.12
N ALA A 9 -4.29 1.51 15.97
CA ALA A 9 -4.12 2.26 14.72
C ALA A 9 -2.68 2.73 14.44
N HIS A 10 -1.84 2.87 15.47
CA HIS A 10 -0.48 3.42 15.34
C HIS A 10 0.64 2.40 15.59
N ILE A 11 0.30 1.13 15.79
CA ILE A 11 1.27 0.04 15.89
C ILE A 11 1.89 -0.23 14.52
N THR A 12 3.22 -0.33 14.48
CA THR A 12 3.96 -0.92 13.35
C THR A 12 3.58 -2.40 13.23
N PRO A 13 2.91 -2.85 12.16
CA PRO A 13 2.32 -4.19 12.14
C PRO A 13 3.34 -5.32 12.28
N GLU A 14 4.56 -5.14 11.77
CA GLU A 14 5.68 -6.08 11.93
C GLU A 14 6.07 -6.29 13.38
N TRP A 15 5.86 -5.28 14.23
CA TRP A 15 6.25 -5.28 15.63
C TRP A 15 5.07 -5.49 16.58
N ARG A 16 3.88 -5.80 16.05
CA ARG A 16 2.63 -5.90 16.84
C ARG A 16 2.78 -6.70 18.12
N LYS A 17 3.44 -7.87 18.05
CA LYS A 17 3.64 -8.76 19.21
C LYS A 17 4.56 -8.17 20.28
N GLN A 18 5.41 -7.21 19.90
CA GLN A 18 6.40 -6.57 20.76
C GLN A 18 5.85 -5.36 21.49
N TYR A 19 4.68 -4.84 21.12
CA TYR A 19 4.01 -3.80 21.90
C TYR A 19 3.40 -4.37 23.18
N ILE A 20 3.14 -3.50 24.14
CA ILE A 20 2.39 -3.80 25.35
C ILE A 20 1.02 -4.39 25.01
N GLN A 21 0.69 -5.53 25.63
CA GLN A 21 -0.60 -6.20 25.49
C GLN A 21 -1.69 -5.49 26.30
N TYR A 22 -1.98 -4.24 25.91
CA TYR A 22 -2.84 -3.33 26.66
C TYR A 22 -4.27 -3.85 26.86
N GLU A 23 -4.86 -4.50 25.84
CA GLU A 23 -6.20 -5.07 25.95
C GLU A 23 -6.23 -6.32 26.85
N GLU A 24 -5.22 -7.19 26.80
CA GLU A 24 -5.12 -8.34 27.71
C GLU A 24 -4.98 -7.89 29.17
N MET A 25 -4.08 -6.94 29.44
CA MET A 25 -3.91 -6.38 30.78
C MET A 25 -5.17 -5.67 31.28
N LYS A 26 -5.91 -5.03 30.38
CA LYS A 26 -7.19 -4.40 30.70
C LYS A 26 -8.25 -5.44 31.02
N ALA A 27 -8.31 -6.55 30.29
CA ALA A 27 -9.19 -7.66 30.59
C ALA A 27 -8.86 -8.31 31.94
N LEU A 28 -7.58 -8.47 32.29
CA LEU A 28 -7.15 -8.97 33.60
C LEU A 28 -7.69 -8.09 34.75
N LEU A 29 -7.60 -6.76 34.60
CA LEU A 29 -8.13 -5.83 35.60
C LEU A 29 -9.65 -5.93 35.76
N TYR A 30 -10.40 -6.07 34.67
CA TYR A 30 -11.85 -6.22 34.75
C TYR A 30 -12.25 -7.57 35.34
N ALA A 31 -11.60 -8.66 34.95
CA ALA A 31 -11.85 -9.98 35.50
C ALA A 31 -11.61 -10.03 37.03
N CYS A 32 -10.59 -9.33 37.53
CA CYS A 32 -10.36 -9.20 38.98
C CYS A 32 -11.53 -8.53 39.70
N MET A 33 -12.10 -7.49 39.11
CA MET A 33 -13.24 -6.76 39.69
C MET A 33 -14.54 -7.55 39.61
N GLU A 34 -14.75 -8.30 38.54
CA GLU A 34 -15.93 -9.17 38.36
C GLU A 34 -15.89 -10.39 39.30
N GLN A 35 -14.70 -10.92 39.57
CA GLN A 35 -14.49 -12.05 40.47
C GLN A 35 -14.26 -11.63 41.93
N ALA A 36 -14.35 -10.34 42.24
CA ALA A 36 -14.13 -9.84 43.59
C ALA A 36 -15.21 -10.38 44.53
N PRO A 37 -14.84 -11.02 45.66
CA PRO A 37 -15.82 -11.47 46.65
C PRO A 37 -16.59 -10.28 47.23
N SER A 38 -17.89 -10.49 47.49
CA SER A 38 -18.76 -9.43 48.02
C SER A 38 -18.38 -9.09 49.45
N GLU A 39 -18.24 -7.80 49.75
CA GLU A 39 -18.01 -7.27 51.10
C GLU A 39 -19.11 -7.67 52.10
N GLU A 40 -20.29 -8.06 51.61
CA GLU A 40 -21.43 -8.49 52.44
C GLU A 40 -21.41 -9.99 52.79
N VAL A 41 -20.63 -10.81 52.09
CA VAL A 41 -20.70 -12.28 52.14
C VAL A 41 -19.42 -12.93 52.65
N GLU A 42 -18.26 -12.31 52.40
CA GLU A 42 -16.94 -12.91 52.67
C GLU A 42 -16.14 -12.08 53.69
N ASP A 43 -15.26 -12.76 54.44
CA ASP A 43 -14.40 -12.12 55.44
C ASP A 43 -13.42 -11.13 54.78
N ALA A 44 -13.15 -10.02 55.48
CA ALA A 44 -12.22 -8.98 55.00
C ALA A 44 -10.82 -9.53 54.63
N GLU A 45 -10.38 -10.60 55.29
CA GLU A 45 -9.11 -11.27 55.00
C GLU A 45 -9.15 -12.03 53.66
N ALA A 46 -10.28 -12.64 53.30
CA ALA A 46 -10.45 -13.31 52.02
C ALA A 46 -10.42 -12.31 50.85
N ILE A 47 -11.06 -11.15 51.03
CA ILE A 47 -11.05 -10.04 50.07
C ILE A 47 -9.62 -9.51 49.89
N LYS A 48 -8.90 -9.28 50.99
CA LYS A 48 -7.51 -8.85 50.95
C LYS A 48 -6.60 -9.87 50.25
N GLN A 49 -6.81 -11.17 50.51
CA GLN A 49 -6.04 -12.23 49.88
C GLN A 49 -6.32 -12.33 48.37
N HIS A 50 -7.56 -12.12 47.92
CA HIS A 50 -7.93 -12.08 46.50
C HIS A 50 -7.17 -10.96 45.77
N PHE A 51 -7.23 -9.73 46.28
CA PHE A 51 -6.54 -8.60 45.67
C PHE A 51 -5.02 -8.73 45.77
N GLY A 52 -4.47 -9.25 46.86
CA GLY A 52 -3.03 -9.52 46.99
C GLY A 52 -2.52 -10.52 45.95
N LYS A 53 -3.24 -11.64 45.75
CA LYS A 53 -2.92 -12.62 44.69
C LYS A 53 -3.02 -12.00 43.30
N PHE A 54 -4.00 -11.12 43.07
CA PHE A 54 -4.13 -10.41 41.81
C PHE A 54 -2.96 -9.44 41.58
N GLU A 55 -2.59 -8.63 42.57
CA GLU A 55 -1.47 -7.68 42.45
C GLU A 55 -0.18 -8.39 42.06
N GLU A 56 0.17 -9.50 42.74
CA GLU A 56 1.35 -10.29 42.40
C GLU A 56 1.31 -10.78 40.94
N LYS A 57 0.16 -11.31 40.50
CA LYS A 57 -0.04 -11.77 39.12
C LYS A 57 0.07 -10.61 38.12
N PHE A 58 -0.51 -9.46 38.43
CA PHE A 58 -0.54 -8.29 37.56
C PHE A 58 0.85 -7.70 37.38
N PHE A 59 1.59 -7.46 38.47
CA PHE A 59 2.94 -6.90 38.39
C PHE A 59 3.94 -7.88 37.77
N LYS A 60 3.79 -9.19 38.00
CA LYS A 60 4.56 -10.21 37.28
C LYS A 60 4.31 -10.18 35.77
N TYR A 61 3.07 -9.88 35.34
CA TYR A 61 2.76 -9.67 33.93
C TYR A 61 3.38 -8.36 33.41
N CYS A 62 3.36 -7.28 34.20
CA CYS A 62 4.04 -6.02 33.88
C CYS A 62 5.55 -6.22 33.69
N ASP A 63 6.22 -6.97 34.56
CA ASP A 63 7.64 -7.31 34.46
C ASP A 63 7.95 -8.03 33.15
N LYS A 64 7.13 -9.03 32.80
CA LYS A 64 7.26 -9.79 31.54
C LYS A 64 7.12 -8.88 30.32
N GLU A 65 6.12 -8.01 30.31
CA GLU A 65 5.89 -7.08 29.21
C GLU A 65 7.01 -6.03 29.11
N LEU A 66 7.49 -5.53 30.25
CA LEU A 66 8.58 -4.56 30.30
C LEU A 66 9.89 -5.17 29.80
N LEU A 67 10.22 -6.39 30.21
CA LEU A 67 11.39 -7.13 29.74
C LEU A 67 11.34 -7.34 28.22
N LYS A 68 10.17 -7.75 27.68
CA LYS A 68 9.95 -7.90 26.24
C LYS A 68 10.22 -6.59 25.50
N ILE A 69 9.65 -5.48 25.97
CA ILE A 69 9.78 -4.16 25.34
C ILE A 69 11.23 -3.67 25.40
N ASN A 70 11.90 -3.83 26.54
CA ASN A 70 13.31 -3.46 26.71
C ASN A 70 14.21 -4.27 25.76
N THR A 71 14.02 -5.59 25.70
CA THR A 71 14.83 -6.47 24.86
C THR A 71 14.70 -6.11 23.39
N PHE A 72 13.46 -5.96 22.91
CA PHE A 72 13.20 -5.59 21.53
C PHE A 72 13.74 -4.19 21.17
N PHE A 73 13.55 -3.20 22.06
CA PHE A 73 14.06 -1.86 21.83
C PHE A 73 15.59 -1.83 21.77
N ALA A 74 16.28 -2.51 22.68
CA ALA A 74 17.74 -2.59 22.70
C ALA A 74 18.29 -3.26 21.43
N GLU A 75 17.67 -4.35 20.98
CA GLU A 75 18.03 -5.03 19.73
C GLU A 75 17.88 -4.09 18.52
N LYS A 76 16.73 -3.41 18.41
CA LYS A 76 16.46 -2.48 17.30
C LYS A 76 17.35 -1.25 17.32
N LEU A 77 17.69 -0.74 18.50
CA LEU A 77 18.62 0.37 18.64
C LEU A 77 20.05 -0.03 18.23
N ALA A 78 20.49 -1.23 18.59
CA ALA A 78 21.78 -1.77 18.15
C ALA A 78 21.82 -1.98 16.64
N GLU A 79 20.76 -2.54 16.05
CA GLU A 79 20.59 -2.65 14.60
C GLU A 79 20.66 -1.28 13.91
N ALA A 80 19.98 -0.28 14.47
CA ALA A 80 19.98 1.08 13.94
C ALA A 80 21.37 1.72 13.95
N ASN A 81 22.11 1.58 15.05
CA ASN A 81 23.50 2.07 15.15
C ASN A 81 24.43 1.40 14.13
N ARG A 82 24.31 0.09 13.93
CA ARG A 82 25.08 -0.66 12.92
C ARG A 82 24.75 -0.18 11.52
N ARG A 83 23.47 -0.03 11.19
CA ARG A 83 23.02 0.48 9.88
C ARG A 83 23.50 1.90 9.62
N PHE A 84 23.40 2.79 10.61
CA PHE A 84 23.90 4.15 10.48
C PHE A 84 25.39 4.18 10.17
N SER A 85 26.17 3.39 10.90
CA SER A 85 27.62 3.28 10.70
C SER A 85 27.96 2.74 9.30
N GLY A 86 27.22 1.72 8.84
CA GLY A 86 27.35 1.18 7.48
C GLY A 86 27.07 2.22 6.41
N LEU A 87 25.90 2.86 6.46
CA LEU A 87 25.49 3.89 5.49
C LEU A 87 26.46 5.08 5.46
N LYS A 88 26.96 5.50 6.62
CA LYS A 88 27.96 6.55 6.72
C LYS A 88 29.28 6.13 6.07
N SER A 89 29.73 4.89 6.33
CA SER A 89 30.94 4.33 5.71
C SER A 89 30.79 4.25 4.18
N ASP A 90 29.66 3.74 3.69
CA ASP A 90 29.37 3.62 2.26
C ASP A 90 29.40 4.98 1.58
N LEU A 91 28.77 6.00 2.19
CA LEU A 91 28.79 7.36 1.67
C LEU A 91 30.22 7.93 1.59
N VAL A 92 31.05 7.68 2.61
CA VAL A 92 32.45 8.11 2.63
C VAL A 92 33.27 7.37 1.57
N ASN A 93 33.12 6.05 1.46
CA ASN A 93 33.87 5.22 0.51
C ASN A 93 33.52 5.57 -0.93
N ILE A 94 32.22 5.71 -1.25
CA ILE A 94 31.77 6.13 -2.58
C ILE A 94 32.39 7.48 -2.95
N ARG A 95 32.45 8.43 -2.03
CA ARG A 95 33.09 9.73 -2.29
C ARG A 95 34.59 9.63 -2.52
N LYS A 96 35.31 8.87 -1.69
CA LYS A 96 36.75 8.65 -1.86
C LYS A 96 37.05 8.00 -3.21
N ASP A 97 36.28 7.00 -3.61
CA ASP A 97 36.41 6.34 -4.91
C ASP A 97 36.15 7.30 -6.07
N GLN A 98 35.19 8.23 -5.91
CA GLN A 98 34.92 9.24 -6.94
C GLN A 98 35.99 10.31 -7.00
N GLU A 99 36.49 10.77 -5.85
CA GLU A 99 37.60 11.71 -5.74
C GLU A 99 38.87 11.16 -6.40
N ALA A 100 39.19 9.88 -6.16
CA ALA A 100 40.31 9.20 -6.82
C ALA A 100 40.14 9.08 -8.35
N LYS A 101 38.90 8.97 -8.85
CA LYS A 101 38.61 8.79 -10.28
C LYS A 101 38.49 10.11 -11.06
N THR A 102 37.96 11.15 -10.43
CA THR A 102 37.55 12.39 -11.10
C THR A 102 38.31 13.62 -10.63
N GLY A 103 39.07 13.52 -9.53
CA GLY A 103 39.69 14.66 -8.86
C GLY A 103 38.69 15.60 -8.16
N VAL A 104 37.37 15.33 -8.25
CA VAL A 104 36.32 16.20 -7.73
C VAL A 104 35.58 15.50 -6.59
N ARG A 105 35.88 15.92 -5.36
CA ARG A 105 35.32 15.35 -4.11
C ARG A 105 33.78 15.42 -4.00
N ARG A 106 33.14 16.34 -4.74
CA ARG A 106 31.70 16.66 -4.60
C ARG A 106 30.81 15.91 -5.60
N TYR A 107 31.38 15.21 -6.58
CA TYR A 107 30.61 14.55 -7.62
C TYR A 107 30.20 13.13 -7.20
N LEU A 108 28.89 12.90 -7.08
CA LEU A 108 28.30 11.58 -6.89
C LEU A 108 27.54 11.19 -8.18
N PRO A 109 27.82 10.03 -8.80
CA PRO A 109 27.04 9.54 -9.92
C PRO A 109 25.56 9.47 -9.57
N ARG A 110 24.68 9.93 -10.47
CA ARG A 110 23.23 10.03 -10.20
C ARG A 110 22.59 8.73 -9.73
N SER A 111 23.02 7.57 -10.25
CA SER A 111 22.54 6.26 -9.80
C SER A 111 22.93 5.97 -8.35
N LYS A 112 24.22 6.03 -8.00
CA LYS A 112 24.69 5.82 -6.62
C LYS A 112 24.11 6.83 -5.63
N GLN A 113 23.91 8.08 -6.07
CA GLN A 113 23.25 9.10 -5.26
C GLN A 113 21.78 8.75 -5.00
N SER A 114 21.08 8.18 -5.97
CA SER A 114 19.71 7.70 -5.81
C SER A 114 19.63 6.57 -4.80
N ASP A 115 20.53 5.59 -4.89
CA ASP A 115 20.56 4.42 -4.01
C ASP A 115 20.84 4.82 -2.55
N LEU A 116 21.83 5.69 -2.32
CA LEU A 116 22.10 6.23 -0.98
C LEU A 116 20.91 7.04 -0.45
N LYS A 117 20.29 7.88 -1.28
CA LYS A 117 19.12 8.66 -0.87
C LYS A 117 17.95 7.76 -0.48
N LEU A 118 17.76 6.64 -1.17
CA LEU A 118 16.76 5.63 -0.82
C LEU A 118 17.12 4.99 0.52
N ALA A 119 18.34 4.46 0.65
CA ALA A 119 18.78 3.78 1.86
C ALA A 119 18.71 4.65 3.13
N PHE A 120 19.10 5.93 3.04
CA PHE A 120 18.93 6.88 4.15
C PHE A 120 17.47 7.19 4.46
N SER A 121 16.59 7.21 3.46
CA SER A 121 15.13 7.37 3.67
C SER A 121 14.53 6.17 4.40
N GLU A 122 14.93 4.95 4.04
CA GLU A 122 14.53 3.72 4.72
C GLU A 122 15.01 3.67 6.17
N PHE A 123 16.29 4.02 6.36
CA PHE A 123 16.89 4.08 7.68
C PHE A 123 16.19 5.11 8.56
N TYR A 124 15.96 6.32 8.05
CA TYR A 124 15.26 7.36 8.78
C TYR A 124 13.83 6.93 9.16
N LEU A 125 13.09 6.30 8.25
CA LEU A 125 11.78 5.73 8.56
C LEU A 125 11.87 4.73 9.73
N SER A 126 12.86 3.83 9.72
CA SER A 126 13.04 2.85 10.80
C SER A 126 13.29 3.50 12.17
N LEU A 127 14.01 4.63 12.21
CA LEU A 127 14.22 5.41 13.43
C LEU A 127 12.91 6.04 13.93
N ILE A 128 12.10 6.61 13.04
CA ILE A 128 10.80 7.20 13.41
C ILE A 128 9.84 6.13 13.93
N LEU A 129 9.81 4.94 13.31
CA LEU A 129 9.01 3.82 13.80
C LEU A 129 9.46 3.40 15.21
N LEU A 130 10.77 3.31 15.47
CA LEU A 130 11.30 2.93 16.77
C LEU A 130 11.04 4.00 17.84
N GLN A 131 11.06 5.29 17.48
CA GLN A 131 10.67 6.40 18.36
C GLN A 131 9.18 6.34 18.70
N ASN A 132 8.33 6.03 17.72
CA ASN A 132 6.89 5.82 17.97
C ASN A 132 6.64 4.59 18.86
N TYR A 133 7.40 3.52 18.67
CA TYR A 133 7.35 2.33 19.52
C TYR A 133 7.66 2.69 20.98
N GLN A 134 8.74 3.43 21.24
CA GLN A 134 9.10 3.93 22.57
C GLN A 134 7.94 4.74 23.19
N ASN A 135 7.43 5.75 22.48
CA ASN A 135 6.38 6.65 22.97
C ASN A 135 5.04 5.93 23.26
N LEU A 136 4.63 5.01 22.37
CA LEU A 136 3.38 4.28 22.51
C LEU A 136 3.42 3.31 23.69
N ASN A 137 4.53 2.57 23.85
CA ASN A 137 4.68 1.64 24.97
C ASN A 137 4.75 2.36 26.32
N PHE A 138 5.51 3.47 26.41
CA PHE A 138 5.54 4.30 27.61
C PHE A 138 4.14 4.81 27.98
N THR A 139 3.41 5.34 26.98
CA THR A 139 2.03 5.80 27.19
C THR A 139 1.09 4.66 27.58
N GLY A 140 1.30 3.45 27.04
CA GLY A 140 0.56 2.25 27.37
C GLY A 140 0.73 1.85 28.83
N PHE A 141 1.97 1.73 29.32
CA PHE A 141 2.26 1.47 30.73
C PHE A 141 1.64 2.54 31.64
N ARG A 142 1.86 3.82 31.33
CA ARG A 142 1.28 4.92 32.11
C ARG A 142 -0.24 4.82 32.22
N LYS A 143 -0.93 4.47 31.14
CA LYS A 143 -2.40 4.36 31.12
C LYS A 143 -2.91 3.11 31.80
N ILE A 144 -2.24 1.95 31.64
CA ILE A 144 -2.70 0.70 32.26
C ILE A 144 -2.45 0.70 33.77
N LEU A 145 -1.31 1.23 34.22
CA LEU A 145 -1.00 1.38 35.65
C LEU A 145 -1.92 2.43 36.31
N LYS A 146 -2.21 3.54 35.64
CA LYS A 146 -3.25 4.48 36.12
C LYS A 146 -4.64 3.85 36.18
N LYS A 147 -4.95 2.90 35.29
CA LYS A 147 -6.22 2.16 35.31
C LYS A 147 -6.27 1.19 36.49
N HIS A 148 -5.17 0.49 36.77
CA HIS A 148 -5.00 -0.35 37.95
C HIS A 148 -5.30 0.44 39.23
N ASP A 149 -4.60 1.55 39.44
CA ASP A 149 -4.75 2.41 40.63
C ASP A 149 -6.17 2.94 40.79
N LYS A 150 -6.82 3.30 39.68
CA LYS A 150 -8.21 3.78 39.70
C LYS A 150 -9.20 2.68 40.09
N LEU A 151 -9.00 1.45 39.63
CA LEU A 151 -9.94 0.34 39.88
C LEU A 151 -9.77 -0.23 41.28
N LEU A 152 -8.52 -0.43 41.71
CA LEU A 152 -8.18 -1.03 43.01
C LEU A 152 -8.00 0.00 44.13
N ARG A 153 -8.14 1.30 43.83
CA ARG A 153 -8.00 2.41 44.78
C ARG A 153 -6.67 2.39 45.54
N THR A 154 -5.59 2.10 44.83
CA THR A 154 -4.20 2.00 45.34
C THR A 154 -3.28 2.98 44.62
N ASP A 155 -2.06 3.17 45.14
CA ASP A 155 -0.97 3.92 44.49
C ASP A 155 0.18 3.02 44.00
N ALA A 156 0.03 1.70 44.13
CA ALA A 156 1.05 0.72 43.78
C ALA A 156 1.46 0.78 42.30
N GLY A 157 0.53 1.01 41.38
CA GLY A 157 0.84 1.12 39.95
C GLY A 157 1.63 2.39 39.62
N ALA A 158 1.36 3.50 40.30
CA ALA A 158 2.13 4.73 40.19
C ALA A 158 3.58 4.55 40.68
N LYS A 159 3.76 3.90 41.84
CA LYS A 159 5.09 3.55 42.38
C LYS A 159 5.85 2.64 41.43
N TRP A 160 5.23 1.55 40.98
CA TRP A 160 5.85 0.61 40.04
C TRP A 160 6.26 1.29 38.72
N ARG A 161 5.45 2.24 38.22
CA ARG A 161 5.81 3.02 37.03
C ARG A 161 7.09 3.83 37.25
N GLU A 162 7.19 4.52 38.38
CA GLU A 162 8.35 5.36 38.72
C GLU A 162 9.60 4.50 38.87
N ASP A 163 9.50 3.40 39.61
CA ASP A 163 10.62 2.52 39.91
C ASP A 163 11.15 1.77 38.67
N TYR A 164 10.25 1.30 37.80
CA TYR A 164 10.61 0.37 36.72
C TYR A 164 10.44 0.92 35.30
N VAL A 165 9.39 1.71 35.02
CA VAL A 165 9.09 2.17 33.64
C VAL A 165 9.85 3.46 33.31
N GLU A 166 9.88 4.41 34.23
CA GLU A 166 10.52 5.71 34.00
C GLU A 166 12.06 5.58 33.95
N THR A 167 12.61 4.64 34.71
CA THR A 167 14.04 4.28 34.73
C THR A 167 14.43 3.28 33.64
N ALA A 168 13.47 2.66 32.95
CA ALA A 168 13.73 1.61 31.98
C ALA A 168 14.65 2.07 30.83
N PRO A 169 15.56 1.20 30.34
CA PRO A 169 16.43 1.51 29.21
C PRO A 169 15.67 1.95 27.94
N PHE A 170 14.50 1.36 27.66
CA PHE A 170 13.70 1.76 26.50
C PHE A 170 13.19 3.20 26.60
N ASN A 171 13.08 3.79 27.79
CA ASN A 171 12.57 5.14 28.00
C ASN A 171 13.70 6.16 28.18
N THR A 172 14.73 5.82 28.96
CA THR A 172 15.82 6.74 29.32
C THR A 172 16.82 6.95 28.19
N ASN A 173 16.97 5.98 27.28
CA ASN A 173 17.91 6.07 26.18
C ASN A 173 17.48 7.14 25.15
N LYS A 174 18.33 8.16 24.97
CA LYS A 174 18.13 9.27 24.02
C LYS A 174 18.90 9.11 22.69
N ASP A 175 19.62 8.01 22.51
CA ASP A 175 20.44 7.75 21.31
C ASP A 175 19.60 7.77 20.03
N ILE A 176 18.34 7.36 20.11
CA ILE A 176 17.42 7.42 18.97
C ILE A 176 17.22 8.85 18.45
N ASN A 177 17.05 9.83 19.34
CA ASN A 177 16.88 11.23 18.97
C ASN A 177 18.18 11.81 18.38
N LYS A 178 19.32 11.35 18.90
CA LYS A 178 20.63 11.70 18.37
C LYS A 178 20.83 11.13 16.96
N LEU A 179 20.53 9.85 16.74
CA LEU A 179 20.60 9.20 15.42
C LEU A 179 19.69 9.87 14.40
N ILE A 180 18.47 10.27 14.78
CA ILE A 180 17.55 11.02 13.92
C ILE A 180 18.22 12.33 13.49
N SER A 181 18.72 13.11 14.44
CA SER A 181 19.34 14.42 14.19
C SER A 181 20.60 14.31 13.33
N GLU A 182 21.44 13.30 13.59
CA GLU A 182 22.65 13.04 12.80
C GLU A 182 22.32 12.60 11.38
N THR A 183 21.27 11.79 11.20
CA THR A 183 20.78 11.37 9.88
C THR A 183 20.24 12.54 9.08
N GLU A 184 19.41 13.40 9.68
CA GLU A 184 18.93 14.63 9.04
C GLU A 184 20.09 15.52 8.59
N GLY A 185 21.07 15.72 9.48
CA GLY A 185 22.26 16.52 9.20
C GLY A 185 23.08 15.97 8.04
N LEU A 186 23.30 14.66 8.01
CA LEU A 186 24.08 13.98 6.98
C LEU A 186 23.38 14.01 5.63
N VAL A 187 22.07 13.72 5.57
CA VAL A 187 21.30 13.79 4.31
C VAL A 187 21.24 15.22 3.78
N THR A 188 21.02 16.21 4.65
CA THR A 188 20.96 17.61 4.27
C THR A 188 22.29 18.08 3.69
N ARG A 189 23.40 17.84 4.40
CA ARG A 189 24.73 18.34 4.00
C ARG A 189 25.28 17.56 2.80
N GLU A 190 25.12 16.24 2.79
CA GLU A 190 25.88 15.38 1.90
C GLU A 190 25.11 14.90 0.67
N LEU A 191 23.77 14.92 0.70
CA LEU A 191 22.93 14.39 -0.38
C LEU A 191 22.03 15.45 -1.03
N GLU A 192 21.66 16.52 -0.32
CA GLU A 192 20.80 17.59 -0.82
C GLU A 192 21.46 18.97 -0.80
N ASP A 193 22.80 19.02 -0.86
CA ASP A 193 23.61 20.24 -1.06
C ASP A 193 23.34 21.36 -0.03
N GLY A 194 22.89 21.02 1.18
CA GLY A 194 22.57 21.95 2.24
C GLY A 194 21.10 22.40 2.29
N ASP A 195 20.26 21.99 1.33
CA ASP A 195 18.83 22.32 1.34
C ASP A 195 18.06 21.43 2.33
N ARG A 196 17.88 21.95 3.54
CA ARG A 196 17.10 21.28 4.60
C ARG A 196 15.65 21.07 4.17
N GLY A 197 15.05 22.00 3.43
CA GLY A 197 13.66 21.88 2.98
C GLY A 197 13.47 20.66 2.08
N LYS A 198 14.41 20.44 1.16
CA LYS A 198 14.42 19.29 0.24
C LYS A 198 14.79 17.98 0.94
N ALA A 199 15.74 18.00 1.88
CA ALA A 199 16.10 16.85 2.70
C ALA A 199 14.94 16.38 3.58
N MET A 200 14.35 17.30 4.36
CA MET A 200 13.14 17.01 5.13
C MET A 200 11.96 16.67 4.23
N LYS A 201 11.91 17.20 3.00
CA LYS A 201 10.89 16.80 2.04
C LYS A 201 10.93 15.30 1.77
N ARG A 202 12.13 14.78 1.53
CA ARG A 202 12.40 13.37 1.24
C ARG A 202 12.26 12.46 2.48
N LEU A 203 12.78 12.91 3.63
CA LEU A 203 12.81 12.12 4.87
C LEU A 203 11.47 12.09 5.61
N ARG A 204 10.57 13.05 5.38
CA ARG A 204 9.29 13.11 6.10
C ARG A 204 8.47 11.86 5.81
N VAL A 205 8.30 11.07 6.85
CA VAL A 205 7.38 9.93 6.87
C VAL A 205 5.96 10.48 6.74
N PRO A 206 5.14 9.99 5.79
CA PRO A 206 3.72 10.30 5.74
C PRO A 206 3.09 9.90 7.07
N PRO A 207 2.09 10.64 7.59
CA PRO A 207 1.43 10.23 8.82
C PRO A 207 0.94 8.78 8.68
N LEU A 208 1.44 7.89 9.56
CA LEU A 208 1.13 6.44 9.56
C LEU A 208 -0.38 6.16 9.66
N GLY A 209 -1.16 7.14 10.09
CA GLY A 209 -2.62 7.16 10.07
C GLY A 209 -3.17 8.31 9.23
N GLU A 210 -2.79 8.42 7.96
CA GLU A 210 -3.49 9.33 7.04
C GLU A 210 -4.98 8.92 7.01
N LYS A 211 -5.82 9.72 7.66
CA LYS A 211 -7.26 9.52 7.69
C LYS A 211 -7.74 9.67 6.25
N GLN A 212 -8.14 8.53 5.66
CA GLN A 212 -8.83 8.53 4.37
C GLN A 212 -10.00 9.51 4.45
N SER A 213 -10.18 10.30 3.39
CA SER A 213 -11.32 11.21 3.31
C SER A 213 -12.62 10.40 3.43
N PRO A 214 -13.53 10.72 4.36
CA PRO A 214 -14.82 10.04 4.46
C PRO A 214 -15.58 10.03 3.13
N TRP A 215 -15.36 11.05 2.30
CA TRP A 215 -15.96 11.19 0.98
C TRP A 215 -15.48 10.12 -0.02
N THR A 216 -14.21 9.72 0.05
CA THR A 216 -13.63 8.66 -0.80
C THR A 216 -14.26 7.31 -0.45
N THR A 217 -14.39 6.99 0.84
CA THR A 217 -15.08 5.77 1.30
C THR A 217 -16.54 5.74 0.83
N PHE A 218 -17.25 6.87 0.95
CA PHE A 218 -18.64 6.98 0.50
C PHE A 218 -18.77 6.76 -1.02
N LYS A 219 -17.96 7.45 -1.84
CA LYS A 219 -17.97 7.28 -3.30
C LYS A 219 -17.64 5.86 -3.73
N LEU A 220 -16.63 5.26 -3.12
CA LEU A 220 -16.27 3.86 -3.38
C LEU A 220 -17.46 2.94 -3.09
N GLY A 221 -18.10 3.11 -1.93
CA GLY A 221 -19.31 2.35 -1.58
C GLY A 221 -20.45 2.56 -2.57
N LEU A 222 -20.69 3.80 -2.99
CA LEU A 222 -21.71 4.16 -3.98
C LEU A 222 -21.44 3.51 -5.34
N PHE A 223 -20.21 3.62 -5.87
CA PHE A 223 -19.86 3.04 -7.16
C PHE A 223 -19.85 1.51 -7.13
N MET A 224 -19.35 0.88 -6.06
CA MET A 224 -19.44 -0.58 -5.92
C MET A 224 -20.89 -1.06 -5.82
N GLY A 225 -21.73 -0.38 -5.02
CA GLY A 225 -23.15 -0.70 -4.92
C GLY A 225 -23.87 -0.57 -6.25
N SER A 226 -23.63 0.55 -6.96
CA SER A 226 -24.17 0.79 -8.30
C SER A 226 -23.69 -0.27 -9.31
N PHE A 227 -22.40 -0.62 -9.30
CA PHE A 227 -21.85 -1.66 -10.16
C PHE A 227 -22.52 -3.02 -9.91
N CYS A 228 -22.72 -3.41 -8.64
CA CYS A 228 -23.40 -4.65 -8.30
C CYS A 228 -24.84 -4.68 -8.82
N VAL A 229 -25.62 -3.62 -8.57
CA VAL A 229 -27.01 -3.54 -9.04
C VAL A 229 -27.08 -3.56 -10.57
N LEU A 230 -26.26 -2.75 -11.25
CA LEU A 230 -26.22 -2.71 -12.71
C LEU A 230 -25.74 -4.01 -13.33
N SER A 231 -24.84 -4.75 -12.67
CA SER A 231 -24.40 -6.07 -13.13
C SER A 231 -25.53 -7.10 -13.05
N VAL A 232 -26.35 -7.05 -12.00
CA VAL A 232 -27.56 -7.90 -11.89
C VAL A 232 -28.55 -7.53 -12.99
N VAL A 233 -28.81 -6.24 -13.22
CA VAL A 233 -29.69 -5.79 -14.31
C VAL A 233 -29.15 -6.26 -15.66
N LEU A 234 -27.85 -6.10 -15.92
CA LEU A 234 -27.23 -6.57 -17.16
C LEU A 234 -27.37 -8.09 -17.35
N ALA A 235 -27.19 -8.87 -16.27
CA ALA A 235 -27.35 -10.32 -16.33
C ALA A 235 -28.79 -10.73 -16.66
N VAL A 236 -29.77 -10.06 -16.06
CA VAL A 236 -31.20 -10.26 -16.36
C VAL A 236 -31.50 -9.84 -17.81
N SER A 237 -31.13 -8.62 -18.22
CA SER A 237 -31.32 -8.14 -19.59
C SER A 237 -30.67 -9.05 -20.63
N ALA A 238 -29.47 -9.57 -20.37
CA ALA A 238 -28.78 -10.48 -21.28
C ALA A 238 -29.49 -11.84 -21.46
N VAL A 239 -30.33 -12.27 -20.51
CA VAL A 239 -31.10 -13.52 -20.60
C VAL A 239 -32.47 -13.29 -21.24
N PHE A 240 -33.13 -12.17 -20.92
CA PHE A 240 -34.53 -11.93 -21.30
C PHE A 240 -34.73 -11.07 -22.56
N VAL A 241 -33.73 -10.31 -23.01
CA VAL A 241 -33.84 -9.54 -24.25
C VAL A 241 -33.62 -10.47 -25.44
N GLU A 242 -34.68 -10.69 -26.23
CA GLU A 242 -34.64 -11.52 -27.43
C GLU A 242 -33.87 -10.82 -28.56
N GLY A 243 -32.81 -11.47 -29.04
CA GLY A 243 -31.97 -10.98 -30.13
C GLY A 243 -30.73 -11.86 -30.27
N HIS A 244 -30.80 -12.88 -31.12
CA HIS A 244 -29.71 -13.83 -31.37
C HIS A 244 -28.54 -13.21 -32.16
N ASP A 245 -27.93 -12.15 -31.64
CA ASP A 245 -26.64 -11.68 -32.14
C ASP A 245 -25.53 -12.63 -31.70
N ASN A 246 -24.47 -12.73 -32.50
CA ASN A 246 -23.28 -13.51 -32.15
C ASN A 246 -22.59 -12.91 -30.92
N TRP A 247 -22.91 -13.36 -29.70
CA TRP A 247 -22.33 -12.87 -28.43
C TRP A 247 -20.81 -12.92 -28.38
N ARG A 248 -20.18 -13.72 -29.24
CA ARG A 248 -18.72 -13.83 -29.39
C ARG A 248 -18.04 -12.48 -29.63
N ILE A 249 -18.66 -11.60 -30.44
CA ILE A 249 -18.11 -10.29 -30.78
C ILE A 249 -18.18 -9.33 -29.59
N PRO A 250 -19.36 -9.02 -29.02
CA PRO A 250 -19.46 -8.11 -27.89
C PRO A 250 -18.71 -8.62 -26.67
N VAL A 251 -18.70 -9.93 -26.40
CA VAL A 251 -17.90 -10.49 -25.29
C VAL A 251 -16.42 -10.15 -25.47
N ARG A 252 -15.84 -10.26 -26.67
CA ARG A 252 -14.44 -9.87 -26.90
C ARG A 252 -14.21 -8.36 -26.75
N LEU A 253 -15.13 -7.54 -27.24
CA LEU A 253 -15.03 -6.08 -27.14
C LEU A 253 -15.10 -5.59 -25.68
N TYR A 254 -15.90 -6.25 -24.83
CA TYR A 254 -16.07 -5.86 -23.43
C TYR A 254 -15.13 -6.59 -22.46
N ARG A 255 -14.63 -7.79 -22.79
CA ARG A 255 -13.77 -8.59 -21.90
C ARG A 255 -12.43 -7.90 -21.61
N GLY A 256 -11.77 -7.33 -22.63
CA GLY A 256 -10.50 -6.63 -22.45
C GLY A 256 -10.60 -5.46 -21.44
N PRO A 257 -11.50 -4.49 -21.66
CA PRO A 257 -11.78 -3.42 -20.70
C PRO A 257 -12.14 -3.93 -19.30
N LEU A 258 -12.98 -4.97 -19.20
CA LEU A 258 -13.36 -5.55 -17.91
C LEU A 258 -12.16 -6.13 -17.15
N MET A 259 -11.27 -6.85 -17.83
CA MET A 259 -10.07 -7.43 -17.22
C MET A 259 -9.13 -6.35 -16.65
N ILE A 260 -9.00 -5.21 -17.33
CA ILE A 260 -8.24 -4.06 -16.84
C ILE A 260 -8.88 -3.48 -15.58
N ILE A 261 -10.22 -3.33 -15.57
CA ILE A 261 -10.98 -2.83 -14.41
C ILE A 261 -10.80 -3.77 -13.21
N ILE A 262 -11.00 -5.08 -13.40
CA ILE A 262 -10.85 -6.09 -12.35
C ILE A 262 -9.42 -6.09 -11.80
N THR A 263 -8.41 -6.09 -12.67
CA THR A 263 -7.01 -6.09 -12.24
C THR A 263 -6.66 -4.84 -11.44
N THR A 264 -7.19 -3.68 -11.83
CA THR A 264 -7.02 -2.43 -11.09
C THR A 264 -7.67 -2.51 -9.71
N PHE A 265 -8.87 -3.09 -9.62
CA PHE A 265 -9.57 -3.30 -8.34
C PHE A 265 -8.81 -4.27 -7.42
N LEU A 266 -8.35 -5.41 -7.97
CA LEU A 266 -7.55 -6.40 -7.24
C LEU A 266 -6.22 -5.81 -6.76
N LEU A 267 -5.60 -4.92 -7.52
CA LEU A 267 -4.42 -4.18 -7.06
C LEU A 267 -4.76 -3.29 -5.85
N GLY A 268 -5.93 -2.65 -5.85
CA GLY A 268 -6.43 -1.92 -4.68
C GLY A 268 -6.57 -2.81 -3.44
N ILE A 269 -7.11 -4.01 -3.59
CA ILE A 269 -7.20 -5.01 -2.51
C ILE A 269 -5.81 -5.45 -2.04
N ASN A 270 -4.87 -5.68 -2.95
CA ASN A 270 -3.50 -6.05 -2.61
C ASN A 270 -2.81 -4.96 -1.78
N ILE A 271 -2.93 -3.69 -2.19
CA ILE A 271 -2.37 -2.56 -1.44
C ILE A 271 -3.02 -2.43 -0.06
N TYR A 272 -4.34 -2.62 0.04
CA TYR A 272 -5.04 -2.66 1.32
C TYR A 272 -4.49 -3.80 2.22
N GLY A 273 -4.31 -4.99 1.66
CA GLY A 273 -3.73 -6.15 2.34
C GLY A 273 -2.30 -5.88 2.84
N TRP A 274 -1.44 -5.33 1.99
CA TRP A 274 -0.07 -4.92 2.33
C TRP A 274 -0.06 -3.92 3.47
N ARG A 275 -0.91 -2.89 3.40
CA ARG A 275 -1.03 -1.88 4.47
C ARG A 275 -1.48 -2.51 5.78
N ARG A 276 -2.45 -3.43 5.77
CA ARG A 276 -2.92 -4.14 6.97
C ARG A 276 -1.87 -5.09 7.55
N ALA A 277 -1.03 -5.66 6.69
CA ALA A 277 0.09 -6.53 7.05
C ALA A 277 1.36 -5.75 7.48
N GLY A 278 1.41 -4.43 7.27
CA GLY A 278 2.56 -3.57 7.59
C GLY A 278 3.52 -3.33 6.45
N VAL A 279 3.41 -4.10 5.36
CA VAL A 279 4.30 -4.02 4.21
C VAL A 279 4.34 -2.61 3.64
N ASN A 280 5.52 -1.99 3.70
CA ASN A 280 5.78 -0.65 3.19
C ASN A 280 5.88 -0.63 1.65
N HIS A 281 4.75 -0.83 1.00
CA HIS A 281 4.62 -0.84 -0.46
C HIS A 281 5.08 0.49 -1.10
N VAL A 282 4.87 1.63 -0.44
CA VAL A 282 5.33 2.94 -0.94
C VAL A 282 6.83 2.94 -1.19
N LEU A 283 7.59 2.39 -0.25
CA LEU A 283 9.03 2.27 -0.36
C LEU A 283 9.43 1.21 -1.39
N ILE A 284 8.83 0.01 -1.32
CA ILE A 284 9.15 -1.12 -2.20
C ILE A 284 8.97 -0.76 -3.68
N PHE A 285 7.93 0.02 -4.00
CA PHE A 285 7.65 0.50 -5.35
C PHE A 285 8.34 1.83 -5.70
N GLU A 286 9.23 2.33 -4.84
CA GLU A 286 9.93 3.62 -5.00
C GLU A 286 8.96 4.80 -5.25
N LEU A 287 7.76 4.73 -4.67
CA LEU A 287 6.73 5.76 -4.81
C LEU A 287 7.08 6.96 -3.92
N ASP A 288 6.75 8.16 -4.38
CA ASP A 288 6.87 9.36 -3.55
C ASP A 288 5.92 9.23 -2.35
N PRO A 289 6.42 9.21 -1.10
CA PRO A 289 5.58 9.05 0.08
C PRO A 289 4.48 10.11 0.23
N ARG A 290 4.62 11.26 -0.45
CA ARG A 290 3.68 12.37 -0.36
C ARG A 290 2.61 12.36 -1.46
N LYS A 291 2.81 11.54 -2.50
CA LYS A 291 2.02 11.57 -3.73
C LYS A 291 1.66 10.17 -4.23
N HIS A 292 1.64 9.18 -3.34
CA HIS A 292 1.17 7.85 -3.70
C HIS A 292 -0.37 7.81 -3.64
N MET A 293 -0.98 7.01 -4.51
CA MET A 293 -2.41 6.76 -4.39
C MET A 293 -2.70 5.92 -3.17
N SER A 294 -3.84 6.18 -2.55
CA SER A 294 -4.37 5.32 -1.51
C SER A 294 -5.06 4.09 -2.11
N ASP A 295 -5.13 3.02 -1.32
CA ASP A 295 -5.84 1.79 -1.68
C ASP A 295 -7.28 2.06 -2.12
N GLN A 296 -7.99 2.92 -1.38
CA GLN A 296 -9.37 3.30 -1.70
C GLN A 296 -9.50 4.14 -2.97
N GLN A 297 -8.56 5.04 -3.26
CA GLN A 297 -8.58 5.82 -4.50
C GLN A 297 -8.43 4.93 -5.73
N LEU A 298 -7.57 3.91 -5.64
CA LEU A 298 -7.39 2.95 -6.73
C LEU A 298 -8.66 2.10 -6.95
N MET A 299 -9.28 1.64 -5.86
CA MET A 299 -10.57 0.94 -5.92
C MET A 299 -11.70 1.85 -6.41
N GLU A 300 -11.70 3.15 -6.06
CA GLU A 300 -12.70 4.13 -6.51
C GLU A 300 -12.65 4.30 -8.03
N VAL A 301 -11.45 4.44 -8.60
CA VAL A 301 -11.26 4.53 -10.06
C VAL A 301 -11.75 3.26 -10.75
N ALA A 302 -11.39 2.09 -10.23
CA ALA A 302 -11.84 0.82 -10.78
C ALA A 302 -13.36 0.66 -10.70
N ALA A 303 -13.98 0.99 -9.56
CA ALA A 303 -15.43 0.92 -9.37
C ALA A 303 -16.16 1.92 -10.29
N PHE A 304 -15.65 3.14 -10.45
CA PHE A 304 -16.18 4.13 -11.39
C PHE A 304 -16.18 3.61 -12.83
N PHE A 305 -15.04 3.08 -13.30
CA PHE A 305 -14.98 2.47 -14.64
C PHE A 305 -15.82 1.20 -14.75
N GLY A 306 -15.99 0.44 -13.66
CA GLY A 306 -16.92 -0.68 -13.60
C GLY A 306 -18.36 -0.24 -13.89
N VAL A 307 -18.81 0.85 -13.27
CA VAL A 307 -20.15 1.44 -13.54
C VAL A 307 -20.26 1.90 -15.00
N LEU A 308 -19.24 2.57 -15.54
CA LEU A 308 -19.25 2.96 -16.96
C LEU A 308 -19.28 1.74 -17.90
N TRP A 309 -18.60 0.66 -17.52
CA TRP A 309 -18.59 -0.59 -18.28
C TRP A 309 -19.98 -1.25 -18.29
N THR A 310 -20.65 -1.36 -17.14
CA THR A 310 -22.00 -1.96 -17.07
C THR A 310 -23.03 -1.10 -17.78
N LEU A 311 -22.96 0.23 -17.66
CA LEU A 311 -23.82 1.15 -18.41
C LEU A 311 -23.60 1.02 -19.92
N SER A 312 -22.34 0.96 -20.37
CA SER A 312 -22.03 0.76 -21.79
C SER A 312 -22.57 -0.57 -22.31
N ALA A 313 -22.42 -1.66 -21.54
CA ALA A 313 -22.94 -2.97 -21.91
C ALA A 313 -24.48 -3.01 -21.92
N LEU A 314 -25.15 -2.33 -20.99
CA LEU A 314 -26.61 -2.17 -21.00
C LEU A 314 -27.09 -1.39 -22.23
N LEU A 315 -26.43 -0.27 -22.56
CA LEU A 315 -26.72 0.49 -23.78
C LEU A 315 -26.51 -0.34 -25.04
N PHE A 316 -25.51 -1.23 -25.06
CA PHE A 316 -25.33 -2.19 -26.14
C PHE A 316 -26.53 -3.15 -26.26
N VAL A 317 -27.00 -3.72 -25.14
CA VAL A 317 -28.15 -4.65 -25.14
C VAL A 317 -29.43 -3.93 -25.59
N TYR A 318 -29.68 -2.71 -25.10
CA TYR A 318 -30.86 -1.91 -25.44
C TYR A 318 -30.69 -1.00 -26.66
N SER A 319 -29.64 -1.24 -27.47
CA SER A 319 -29.38 -0.45 -28.67
C SER A 319 -30.49 -0.52 -29.73
N PRO A 320 -31.21 -1.65 -29.94
CA PRO A 320 -32.34 -1.70 -30.88
C PRO A 320 -33.45 -0.72 -30.52
N GLU A 321 -33.79 -0.60 -29.24
CA GLU A 321 -34.84 0.29 -28.75
C GLU A 321 -34.42 1.76 -28.81
N LEU A 322 -33.13 2.03 -28.62
CA LEU A 322 -32.56 3.38 -28.60
C LEU A 322 -32.25 3.94 -30.00
N SER A 323 -32.39 3.13 -31.06
CA SER A 323 -32.02 3.50 -32.44
C SER A 323 -30.57 4.01 -32.59
N MET A 324 -29.68 3.55 -31.72
CA MET A 324 -28.27 3.93 -31.70
C MET A 324 -27.37 2.79 -32.23
N PRO A 325 -26.25 3.08 -32.90
CA PRO A 325 -25.36 2.03 -33.40
C PRO A 325 -24.75 1.20 -32.26
N LYS A 326 -25.07 -0.10 -32.22
CA LYS A 326 -24.69 -1.01 -31.11
C LYS A 326 -23.20 -0.91 -30.78
N TYR A 327 -22.35 -0.95 -31.80
CA TYR A 327 -20.90 -1.03 -31.63
C TYR A 327 -20.23 0.32 -31.28
N CYS A 328 -20.97 1.43 -31.20
CA CYS A 328 -20.40 2.70 -30.73
C CYS A 328 -20.09 2.67 -29.21
N HIS A 329 -20.91 1.99 -28.42
CA HIS A 329 -20.81 1.98 -26.95
C HIS A 329 -19.50 1.38 -26.40
N PRO A 330 -19.01 0.21 -26.87
CA PRO A 330 -17.71 -0.31 -26.43
C PRO A 330 -16.53 0.58 -26.87
N LEU A 331 -16.61 1.21 -28.04
CA LEU A 331 -15.57 2.15 -28.52
C LEU A 331 -15.50 3.40 -27.64
N ILE A 332 -16.65 3.99 -27.32
CA ILE A 332 -16.72 5.16 -26.43
C ILE A 332 -16.11 4.84 -25.07
N LEU A 333 -16.44 3.67 -24.50
CA LEU A 333 -15.85 3.22 -23.23
C LEU A 333 -14.33 3.11 -23.32
N ALA A 334 -13.80 2.44 -24.34
CA ALA A 334 -12.35 2.29 -24.55
C ALA A 334 -11.66 3.65 -24.73
N CYS A 335 -12.24 4.56 -25.52
CA CYS A 335 -11.76 5.91 -25.70
C CYS A 335 -11.76 6.70 -24.38
N CYS A 336 -12.82 6.60 -23.57
CA CYS A 336 -12.89 7.22 -22.25
C CYS A 336 -11.78 6.72 -21.31
N MET A 337 -11.52 5.41 -21.28
CA MET A 337 -10.42 4.83 -20.49
C MET A 337 -9.05 5.30 -20.98
N LEU A 338 -8.83 5.34 -22.30
CA LEU A 338 -7.58 5.80 -22.90
C LEU A 338 -7.34 7.29 -22.65
N LEU A 339 -8.36 8.12 -22.84
CA LEU A 339 -8.30 9.57 -22.57
C LEU A 339 -8.03 9.82 -21.09
N PHE A 340 -8.68 9.09 -20.18
CA PHE A 340 -8.36 9.19 -18.75
C PHE A 340 -6.88 8.91 -18.50
N LEU A 341 -6.34 7.82 -19.07
CA LEU A 341 -4.96 7.40 -18.85
C LEU A 341 -3.93 8.38 -19.43
N LEU A 342 -4.14 8.84 -20.67
CA LEU A 342 -3.20 9.70 -21.39
C LEU A 342 -3.34 11.19 -21.07
N ASN A 343 -4.41 11.58 -20.36
CA ASN A 343 -4.69 12.98 -20.05
C ASN A 343 -3.48 13.67 -19.35
N PRO A 344 -2.85 14.67 -19.99
CA PRO A 344 -1.69 15.37 -19.45
C PRO A 344 -2.06 16.44 -18.43
N LEU A 345 -3.35 16.78 -18.27
CA LEU A 345 -3.80 17.79 -17.31
C LEU A 345 -3.61 17.28 -15.87
N LYS A 346 -3.27 18.19 -14.95
CA LYS A 346 -3.05 17.93 -13.52
C LYS A 346 -4.37 17.69 -12.74
N ILE A 347 -5.29 16.94 -13.33
CA ILE A 347 -6.62 16.61 -12.82
C ILE A 347 -6.73 15.07 -12.83
N CYS A 348 -7.64 14.47 -12.05
CA CYS A 348 -7.92 13.03 -12.11
C CYS A 348 -6.68 12.14 -11.93
N LEU A 349 -6.00 12.25 -10.77
CA LEU A 349 -4.90 11.38 -10.35
C LEU A 349 -3.67 11.41 -11.28
N PHE A 350 -3.33 12.60 -11.78
CA PHE A 350 -2.21 12.86 -12.69
C PHE A 350 -0.91 12.12 -12.33
N GLU A 351 -0.46 12.21 -11.08
CA GLU A 351 0.83 11.63 -10.65
C GLU A 351 0.87 10.10 -10.85
N ALA A 352 -0.23 9.42 -10.54
CA ALA A 352 -0.33 7.97 -10.69
C ALA A 352 -0.36 7.53 -12.16
N ARG A 353 -1.08 8.27 -13.00
CA ARG A 353 -1.14 7.99 -14.45
C ARG A 353 0.22 8.20 -15.10
N MET A 354 0.88 9.31 -14.80
CA MET A 354 2.22 9.59 -15.33
C MET A 354 3.25 8.61 -14.80
N TRP A 355 3.12 8.16 -13.54
CA TRP A 355 3.94 7.09 -13.02
C TRP A 355 3.71 5.78 -13.80
N PHE A 356 2.46 5.35 -13.98
CA PHE A 356 2.13 4.14 -14.73
C PHE A 356 2.65 4.20 -16.17
N LEU A 357 2.40 5.30 -16.89
CA LEU A 357 2.89 5.49 -18.27
C LEU A 357 4.42 5.45 -18.36
N ARG A 358 5.10 6.06 -17.38
CA ARG A 358 6.57 6.01 -17.30
C ARG A 358 7.09 4.58 -17.09
N ILE A 359 6.49 3.82 -16.18
CA ILE A 359 6.89 2.42 -15.93
C ILE A 359 6.59 1.56 -17.17
N MET A 360 5.42 1.72 -17.80
CA MET A 360 5.10 1.03 -19.06
C MET A 360 6.12 1.32 -20.16
N ALA A 361 6.53 2.58 -20.33
CA ALA A 361 7.57 2.96 -21.28
C ALA A 361 8.93 2.30 -20.93
N ARG A 362 9.29 2.21 -19.65
CA ARG A 362 10.51 1.51 -19.19
C ARG A 362 10.45 0.01 -19.43
N ILE A 363 9.30 -0.62 -19.27
CA ILE A 363 9.11 -2.06 -19.55
C ILE A 363 9.34 -2.34 -21.04
N ILE A 364 8.78 -1.50 -21.91
CA ILE A 364 8.99 -1.61 -23.37
C ILE A 364 10.47 -1.35 -23.72
N ALA A 365 11.11 -0.39 -23.04
CA ALA A 365 12.53 -0.08 -23.18
C ALA A 365 13.46 -0.96 -22.34
N ALA A 366 12.97 -2.07 -21.76
CA ALA A 366 13.72 -2.91 -20.82
C ALA A 366 15.10 -3.38 -21.31
N PRO A 367 15.33 -3.68 -22.62
CA PRO A 367 16.67 -4.05 -23.09
C PRO A 367 17.72 -2.94 -22.89
N PHE A 368 17.29 -1.67 -22.81
CA PHE A 368 18.16 -0.50 -22.83
C PHE A 368 18.22 0.26 -21.49
N CYS A 369 17.28 0.01 -20.58
CA CYS A 369 17.16 0.73 -19.31
C CYS A 369 17.59 -0.13 -18.11
N HIS A 370 17.98 0.52 -17.01
CA HIS A 370 18.10 -0.16 -15.72
C HIS A 370 16.71 -0.59 -15.23
N VAL A 371 16.61 -1.80 -14.65
CA VAL A 371 15.34 -2.39 -14.22
C VAL A 371 15.19 -2.22 -12.71
N ASN A 372 14.22 -1.41 -12.29
CA ASN A 372 13.85 -1.27 -10.87
C ASN A 372 12.81 -2.32 -10.49
N PHE A 373 12.52 -2.45 -9.18
CA PHE A 373 11.52 -3.41 -8.69
C PHE A 373 10.13 -3.16 -9.29
N ALA A 374 9.70 -1.91 -9.41
CA ALA A 374 8.41 -1.55 -9.99
C ALA A 374 8.27 -2.01 -11.46
N ASP A 375 9.34 -1.88 -12.26
CA ASP A 375 9.36 -2.31 -13.66
C ASP A 375 9.19 -3.84 -13.75
N PHE A 376 9.90 -4.57 -12.88
CA PHE A 376 9.84 -6.03 -12.79
C PHE A 376 8.44 -6.50 -12.38
N TRP A 377 7.87 -5.93 -11.32
CA TRP A 377 6.59 -6.34 -10.79
C TRP A 377 5.44 -6.05 -11.76
N LEU A 378 5.42 -4.86 -12.38
CA LEU A 378 4.35 -4.52 -13.32
C LEU A 378 4.45 -5.35 -14.61
N ALA A 379 5.65 -5.61 -15.12
CA ALA A 379 5.83 -6.53 -16.24
C ALA A 379 5.33 -7.94 -15.91
N ASP A 380 5.44 -8.37 -14.66
CA ASP A 380 4.92 -9.67 -14.23
C ASP A 380 3.39 -9.70 -14.31
N GLN A 381 2.73 -8.64 -13.83
CA GLN A 381 1.28 -8.47 -13.96
C GLN A 381 0.81 -8.46 -15.44
N LEU A 382 1.62 -7.96 -16.37
CA LEU A 382 1.28 -7.99 -17.80
C LEU A 382 1.12 -9.41 -18.36
N ASN A 383 1.77 -10.43 -17.77
CA ASN A 383 1.58 -11.83 -18.21
C ASN A 383 0.16 -12.32 -17.93
N SER A 384 -0.44 -11.89 -16.83
CA SER A 384 -1.84 -12.17 -16.51
C SER A 384 -2.82 -11.39 -17.40
N LEU A 385 -2.35 -10.32 -18.06
CA LEU A 385 -3.15 -9.46 -18.93
C LEU A 385 -3.01 -9.78 -20.42
N VAL A 386 -2.34 -10.87 -20.80
CA VAL A 386 -2.27 -11.34 -22.20
C VAL A 386 -3.65 -11.39 -22.88
N PRO A 387 -4.73 -11.93 -22.25
CA PRO A 387 -6.06 -11.92 -22.86
C PRO A 387 -6.58 -10.52 -23.17
N ALA A 388 -6.32 -9.54 -22.30
CA ALA A 388 -6.74 -8.16 -22.49
C ALA A 388 -5.96 -7.49 -23.64
N LEU A 389 -4.67 -7.79 -23.79
CA LEU A 389 -3.87 -7.30 -24.93
C LEU A 389 -4.37 -7.85 -26.27
N LEU A 390 -4.74 -9.13 -26.30
CA LEU A 390 -5.34 -9.76 -27.48
C LEU A 390 -6.73 -9.18 -27.81
N ASP A 391 -7.52 -8.82 -26.80
CA ASP A 391 -8.81 -8.18 -27.01
C ASP A 391 -8.68 -6.73 -27.50
N ILE A 392 -7.65 -5.99 -27.05
CA ILE A 392 -7.32 -4.66 -27.58
C ILE A 392 -6.95 -4.76 -29.05
N GLU A 393 -6.12 -5.73 -29.46
CA GLU A 393 -5.83 -5.95 -30.87
C GLU A 393 -7.09 -6.31 -31.68
N TYR A 394 -7.92 -7.21 -31.15
CA TYR A 394 -9.18 -7.57 -31.78
C TYR A 394 -10.09 -6.36 -31.96
N MET A 395 -10.19 -5.50 -30.94
CA MET A 395 -10.97 -4.27 -30.99
C MET A 395 -10.46 -3.32 -32.09
N ILE A 396 -9.14 -3.13 -32.18
CA ILE A 396 -8.52 -2.32 -33.25
C ILE A 396 -8.85 -2.92 -34.63
N CYS A 397 -8.70 -4.24 -34.79
CA CYS A 397 -9.04 -4.93 -36.04
C CYS A 397 -10.52 -4.73 -36.40
N PHE A 398 -11.42 -4.95 -35.45
CA PHE A 398 -12.87 -4.86 -35.64
C PHE A 398 -13.28 -3.46 -36.12
N TYR A 399 -12.81 -2.39 -35.47
CA TYR A 399 -13.17 -1.03 -35.89
C TYR A 399 -12.44 -0.54 -37.13
N SER A 400 -11.28 -1.11 -37.47
CA SER A 400 -10.58 -0.79 -38.72
C SER A 400 -11.21 -1.44 -39.95
N THR A 401 -11.90 -2.57 -39.77
CA THR A 401 -12.49 -3.37 -40.85
C THR A 401 -14.00 -3.16 -40.95
N ASN A 402 -14.68 -2.93 -39.82
CA ASN A 402 -16.12 -2.72 -39.77
C ASN A 402 -16.49 -1.24 -39.92
N HIS A 403 -17.00 -0.89 -41.09
CA HIS A 403 -17.42 0.46 -41.43
C HIS A 403 -18.86 0.76 -41.00
N ASP A 404 -19.67 -0.27 -40.74
CA ASP A 404 -21.03 -0.14 -40.19
C ASP A 404 -21.00 -0.48 -38.69
N TRP A 405 -21.47 0.45 -37.86
CA TRP A 405 -21.48 0.28 -36.40
C TRP A 405 -22.83 -0.21 -35.87
N THR A 406 -23.81 -0.45 -36.76
CA THR A 406 -25.11 -1.02 -36.44
C THR A 406 -25.10 -2.55 -36.59
N ALA A 407 -24.40 -3.07 -37.60
CA ALA A 407 -24.31 -4.49 -37.92
C ALA A 407 -22.86 -4.96 -38.12
N VAL A 408 -22.68 -6.29 -38.16
CA VAL A 408 -21.39 -6.94 -38.37
C VAL A 408 -21.20 -7.19 -39.86
N THR A 409 -20.21 -6.56 -40.49
CA THR A 409 -19.86 -6.82 -41.89
C THR A 409 -18.96 -8.06 -42.05
N ASP A 410 -18.97 -8.70 -43.22
CA ASP A 410 -18.17 -9.92 -43.46
C ASP A 410 -16.66 -9.70 -43.26
N GLY A 411 -16.14 -8.50 -43.52
CA GLY A 411 -14.73 -8.15 -43.26
C GLY A 411 -14.34 -8.25 -41.79
N SER A 412 -15.26 -8.05 -40.85
CA SER A 412 -14.99 -8.19 -39.42
C SER A 412 -14.92 -9.64 -38.94
N LYS A 413 -15.45 -10.59 -39.72
CA LYS A 413 -15.25 -12.04 -39.47
C LYS A 413 -13.79 -12.45 -39.73
N SER A 414 -13.08 -11.78 -40.64
CA SER A 414 -11.63 -12.01 -40.87
C SER A 414 -10.78 -11.72 -39.62
N CYS A 415 -11.20 -10.80 -38.73
CA CYS A 415 -10.53 -10.56 -37.44
C CYS A 415 -10.70 -11.73 -36.43
N ILE A 416 -11.67 -12.62 -36.67
CA ILE A 416 -11.90 -13.84 -35.88
C ILE A 416 -11.25 -15.06 -36.55
N ASP A 417 -11.24 -15.07 -37.89
CA ASP A 417 -10.76 -16.17 -38.72
C ASP A 417 -9.23 -16.17 -38.91
N LYS A 418 -8.73 -17.30 -39.43
CA LYS A 418 -7.33 -17.73 -39.45
C LYS A 418 -6.36 -16.85 -40.27
N GLU A 419 -6.78 -15.72 -40.83
CA GLU A 419 -5.89 -14.84 -41.62
C GLU A 419 -4.90 -14.03 -40.75
N PHE A 420 -5.07 -14.04 -39.42
CA PHE A 420 -4.22 -13.33 -38.46
C PHE A 420 -3.28 -14.24 -37.66
N ILE A 421 -2.90 -15.41 -38.22
CA ILE A 421 -2.04 -16.44 -37.58
C ILE A 421 -0.78 -15.84 -36.94
N PHE A 422 -0.16 -14.82 -37.54
CA PHE A 422 1.10 -14.26 -37.03
C PHE A 422 0.93 -13.15 -35.99
N ARG A 423 -0.13 -12.32 -36.08
CA ARG A 423 -0.28 -11.14 -35.21
C ARG A 423 -0.60 -11.50 -33.76
N ARG A 424 -1.51 -12.46 -33.54
CA ARG A 424 -1.94 -12.86 -32.20
C ARG A 424 -0.81 -13.49 -31.37
N PRO A 425 -0.04 -14.47 -31.88
CA PRO A 425 1.12 -15.00 -31.16
C PRO A 425 2.18 -13.92 -30.87
N LEU A 426 2.42 -13.00 -31.80
CA LEU A 426 3.36 -11.89 -31.60
C LEU A 426 2.93 -10.98 -30.43
N ILE A 427 1.64 -10.69 -30.27
CA ILE A 427 1.16 -9.89 -29.14
C ILE A 427 1.16 -10.69 -27.85
N ALA A 428 0.77 -11.98 -27.92
CA ALA A 428 0.74 -12.86 -26.75
C ALA A 428 2.13 -13.07 -26.13
N ILE A 429 3.20 -13.06 -26.93
CA ILE A 429 4.57 -13.23 -26.43
C ILE A 429 5.16 -11.95 -25.82
N LEU A 430 4.60 -10.77 -26.11
CA LEU A 430 5.19 -9.49 -25.65
C LEU A 430 5.43 -9.42 -24.14
N PRO A 431 4.46 -9.75 -23.26
CA PRO A 431 4.69 -9.70 -21.82
C PRO A 431 5.84 -10.62 -21.37
N ALA A 432 5.87 -11.85 -21.90
CA ALA A 432 6.93 -12.82 -21.59
C ALA A 432 8.29 -12.35 -22.12
N TRP A 433 8.31 -11.76 -23.32
CA TRP A 433 9.52 -11.16 -23.91
C TRP A 433 10.06 -10.01 -23.06
N PHE A 434 9.21 -9.10 -22.60
CA PHE A 434 9.65 -8.00 -21.72
C PHE A 434 10.25 -8.52 -20.42
N ARG A 435 9.66 -9.57 -19.82
CA ARG A 435 10.23 -10.23 -18.63
C ARG A 435 11.59 -10.86 -18.93
N PHE A 436 11.71 -11.57 -20.04
CA PHE A 436 12.97 -12.16 -20.47
C PHE A 436 14.07 -11.10 -20.64
N ALA A 437 13.76 -10.00 -21.32
CA ALA A 437 14.69 -8.88 -21.51
C ALA A 437 15.13 -8.25 -20.17
N GLN A 438 14.20 -8.05 -19.24
CA GLN A 438 14.51 -7.55 -17.89
C GLN A 438 15.45 -8.48 -17.12
N CYS A 439 15.22 -9.80 -17.18
CA CYS A 439 16.07 -10.79 -16.53
C CYS A 439 17.49 -10.81 -17.11
N LEU A 440 17.62 -10.76 -18.44
CA LEU A 440 18.91 -10.71 -19.13
C LEU A 440 19.71 -9.46 -18.74
N ARG A 441 19.04 -8.31 -18.60
CA ARG A 441 19.67 -7.06 -18.21
C ARG A 441 20.15 -7.04 -16.76
N ARG A 442 19.48 -7.75 -15.85
CA ARG A 442 19.85 -7.82 -14.42
C ARG A 442 20.97 -8.83 -14.15
N TYR A 443 21.14 -9.82 -15.03
CA TYR A 443 22.21 -10.82 -14.93
C TYR A 443 23.58 -10.28 -15.39
N ARG A 444 23.58 -9.34 -16.35
CA ARG A 444 24.77 -8.57 -16.77
C ARG A 444 25.04 -7.42 -15.81
#